data_AF-A0A950MU62-F1
#
_entry.id   AF-A0A950MU62-F1
#
_cell.length_a   1.000
_cell.length_b   1.000
_cell.length_c   1.000
_cell.angle_alpha   90.00
_cell.angle_beta   90.00
_cell.angle_gamma   90.00
#
_symmetry.space_group_name_H-M   'P 1'
#
loop_
_entity.id
_entity.type
_entity.pdbx_description
1 polymer ?
#
loop_
_entity_poly.entity_id
_entity_poly.type
_entity_poly.pdbx_seq_one_letter_code
_entity_poly.pdbx_strand_id
1 'polypeptide(L)'
;KDQYGVLYTDDAANIATTAQPAPGGSARVTGWSPADVTITCVPSVALENGGYADGSAAMTIIEVATRFADPSLGLFSSLGLKAPVLSFSHQERFIGPG
;
A
#
# COMPACT_ATOMS: atom_id res chain seq x y z
N LYS A 1 -2.13 1.08 13.24
CA LYS A 1 -3.37 0.49 13.80
C LYS A 1 -4.10 1.63 14.50
N ASP A 2 -5.35 1.45 14.92
CA ASP A 2 -5.83 2.28 16.02
C ASP A 2 -5.45 1.67 17.36
N GLN A 3 -5.78 2.41 18.41
CA GLN A 3 -5.74 1.97 19.81
C GLN A 3 -6.52 0.66 20.08
N TYR A 4 -7.28 0.13 19.12
CA TYR A 4 -8.00 -1.15 19.20
C TYR A 4 -7.36 -2.26 18.36
N GLY A 5 -6.20 -2.01 17.76
CA GLY A 5 -5.43 -2.98 16.99
C GLY A 5 -5.91 -3.19 15.55
N VAL A 6 -6.90 -2.41 15.08
CA VAL A 6 -7.47 -2.52 13.74
C VAL A 6 -6.50 -1.92 12.71
N LEU A 7 -6.31 -2.62 11.60
CA LEU A 7 -5.52 -2.12 10.46
C LEU A 7 -6.44 -1.31 9.53
N TYR A 8 -6.06 -0.06 9.26
CA TYR A 8 -6.73 0.82 8.29
C TYR A 8 -6.24 0.57 6.86
N THR A 9 -6.10 -0.69 6.47
CA THR A 9 -5.56 -1.07 5.15
C THR A 9 -6.48 -0.61 4.02
N ASP A 10 -7.79 -0.63 4.25
CA ASP A 10 -8.77 -0.15 3.28
C ASP A 10 -8.64 1.37 3.08
N ASP A 11 -8.53 2.13 4.16
CA ASP A 11 -8.31 3.58 4.08
C ASP A 11 -6.99 3.91 3.39
N ALA A 12 -5.93 3.16 3.70
CA ALA A 12 -4.63 3.32 3.05
C ALA A 12 -4.69 3.03 1.54
N ALA A 13 -5.39 1.97 1.12
CA ALA A 13 -5.62 1.64 -0.28
C ALA A 13 -6.45 2.72 -1.00
N ASN A 14 -7.47 3.25 -0.33
CA ASN A 14 -8.26 4.38 -0.85
C ASN A 14 -7.40 5.64 -0.99
N ILE A 15 -6.57 5.99 -0.01
CA ILE A 15 -5.70 7.18 -0.06
C ILE A 15 -4.70 7.05 -1.21
N ALA A 16 -4.10 5.88 -1.37
CA ALA A 16 -3.13 5.59 -2.43
C ALA A 16 -3.75 5.83 -3.80
N THR A 17 -4.96 5.31 -4.04
CA THR A 17 -5.58 5.31 -5.37
C THR A 17 -6.45 6.54 -5.64
N THR A 18 -6.98 7.22 -4.62
CA THR A 18 -7.99 8.29 -4.78
C THR A 18 -7.74 9.57 -3.97
N ALA A 19 -6.67 9.63 -3.18
CA ALA A 19 -6.38 10.75 -2.27
C ALA A 19 -7.36 10.93 -1.10
N GLN A 20 -8.28 9.99 -0.86
CA GLN A 20 -9.29 10.05 0.19
C GLN A 20 -9.25 8.77 1.03
N PRO A 21 -9.51 8.82 2.34
CA PRO A 21 -9.57 7.63 3.20
C PRO A 21 -10.82 6.78 2.93
N ALA A 22 -11.93 7.40 2.56
CA ALA A 22 -13.17 6.71 2.26
C ALA A 22 -13.33 6.45 0.74
N PRO A 23 -14.14 5.45 0.34
CA PRO A 23 -14.50 5.24 -1.05
C PRO A 23 -15.17 6.46 -1.68
N GLY A 24 -15.01 6.64 -3.00
CA GLY A 24 -15.73 7.65 -3.79
C GLY A 24 -14.87 8.80 -4.32
N GLY A 25 -13.57 8.83 -4.03
CA GLY A 25 -12.64 9.75 -4.67
C GLY A 25 -12.35 9.40 -6.13
N SER A 26 -11.91 10.38 -6.92
CA SER A 26 -11.44 10.16 -8.29
C SER A 26 -10.12 9.41 -8.28
N ALA A 27 -9.98 8.42 -9.16
CA ALA A 27 -8.73 7.69 -9.33
C ALA A 27 -7.60 8.64 -9.74
N ARG A 28 -6.46 8.56 -9.05
CA ARG A 28 -5.23 9.29 -9.40
C ARG A 28 -4.66 8.83 -10.74
N VAL A 29 -4.82 7.54 -11.05
CA VAL A 29 -4.40 6.90 -12.30
C VAL A 29 -5.59 6.13 -12.86
N THR A 30 -5.87 6.31 -14.15
CA THR A 30 -6.95 5.58 -14.83
C THR A 30 -6.73 4.07 -14.73
N GLY A 31 -7.76 3.32 -14.34
CA GLY A 31 -7.67 1.86 -14.21
C GLY A 31 -6.98 1.38 -12.93
N TRP A 32 -6.54 2.28 -12.05
CA TRP A 32 -6.00 1.94 -10.74
C TRP A 32 -7.05 2.15 -9.64
N SER A 33 -7.29 1.13 -8.83
CA SER A 33 -8.31 1.13 -7.78
C SER A 33 -7.80 0.56 -6.46
N PRO A 34 -8.51 0.77 -5.33
CA PRO A 34 -8.13 0.20 -4.04
C PRO A 34 -7.98 -1.33 -4.07
N ALA A 35 -8.76 -2.01 -4.91
CA ALA A 35 -8.70 -3.47 -5.05
C ALA A 35 -7.38 -3.97 -5.67
N ASP A 36 -6.64 -3.09 -6.35
CA ASP A 36 -5.35 -3.38 -6.96
C ASP A 36 -4.18 -3.17 -5.97
N VAL A 37 -4.47 -2.77 -4.72
CA VAL A 37 -3.48 -2.52 -3.67
C VAL A 37 -3.54 -3.64 -2.63
N THR A 38 -2.41 -4.30 -2.41
CA THR A 38 -2.23 -5.29 -1.35
C THR A 38 -1.34 -4.70 -0.28
N ILE A 39 -1.78 -4.77 0.99
CA ILE A 39 -1.01 -4.30 2.14
C ILE A 39 -0.87 -5.46 3.11
N THR A 40 0.37 -5.81 3.42
CA THR A 40 0.70 -6.86 4.39
C THR A 40 1.49 -6.25 5.54
N CYS A 41 1.06 -6.51 6.77
CA CYS A 41 1.71 -6.02 7.96
C CYS A 41 2.22 -7.20 8.79
N VAL A 42 3.54 -7.33 8.91
CA VAL A 42 4.17 -8.42 9.69
C VAL A 42 5.07 -7.83 10.76
N PRO A 43 5.01 -8.34 12.01
CA PRO A 43 6.00 -7.96 13.01
C PRO A 43 7.38 -8.46 12.60
N SER A 44 8.40 -7.65 12.81
CA SER A 44 9.80 -8.07 12.67
C SER A 44 10.20 -8.98 13.83
N VAL A 45 11.33 -9.64 13.66
CA VAL A 45 12.04 -10.22 14.81
C VAL A 45 12.50 -9.13 15.76
N ALA A 46 12.64 -9.47 17.04
CA ALA A 46 13.22 -8.58 18.02
C ALA A 46 14.71 -8.34 17.74
N LEU A 47 15.20 -7.13 18.01
CA LEU A 47 16.64 -6.85 17.89
C LEU A 47 17.39 -7.63 18.98
N GLU A 48 18.55 -8.21 18.64
CA GLU A 48 19.34 -9.03 19.57
C GLU A 48 19.89 -8.22 20.77
N ASN A 49 20.03 -6.90 20.64
CA ASN A 49 20.71 -6.02 21.60
C ASN A 49 19.79 -5.02 22.35
N GLY A 50 18.47 -5.21 22.36
CA GLY A 50 17.53 -4.37 23.11
C GLY A 50 16.36 -3.82 22.27
N GLY A 51 15.55 -2.93 22.86
CA GLY A 51 14.39 -2.35 22.19
C GLY A 51 14.72 -1.23 21.20
N TYR A 52 13.73 -0.83 20.40
CA TYR A 52 13.75 0.39 19.60
C TYR A 52 13.69 1.64 20.50
N ALA A 53 13.85 2.83 19.89
CA ALA A 53 13.90 4.10 20.61
C ALA A 53 12.64 4.42 21.45
N ASP A 54 11.50 3.81 21.13
CA ASP A 54 10.23 3.91 21.86
C ASP A 54 10.06 2.80 22.93
N GLY A 55 11.06 1.94 23.12
CA GLY A 55 11.02 0.79 24.02
C GLY A 55 10.36 -0.46 23.42
N SER A 56 9.87 -0.40 22.17
CA SER A 56 9.29 -1.56 21.49
C SER A 56 10.34 -2.65 21.28
N ALA A 57 9.97 -3.93 21.41
CA ALA A 57 10.88 -5.04 21.13
C ALA A 57 10.92 -5.42 19.65
N ALA A 58 9.90 -5.04 18.86
CA ALA A 58 9.75 -5.37 17.44
C ALA A 58 9.22 -4.14 16.67
N MET A 59 9.53 -4.04 15.38
CA MET A 59 8.91 -3.08 14.46
C MET A 59 7.85 -3.78 13.61
N THR A 60 6.89 -3.04 13.05
CA THR A 60 6.03 -3.59 12.00
C THR A 60 6.67 -3.33 10.64
N ILE A 61 6.88 -4.39 9.87
CA ILE A 61 7.20 -4.31 8.46
C ILE A 61 5.87 -4.23 7.71
N ILE A 62 5.72 -3.17 6.93
CA ILE A 62 4.56 -2.94 6.07
C ILE A 62 5.03 -3.13 4.63
N GLU A 63 4.51 -4.13 3.96
CA GLU A 63 4.73 -4.36 2.54
C GLU A 63 3.48 -3.93 1.77
N VAL A 64 3.67 -3.05 0.79
CA VAL A 64 2.61 -2.57 -0.09
C VAL A 64 2.98 -2.99 -1.50
N ALA A 65 2.05 -3.64 -2.18
CA ALA A 65 2.19 -4.01 -3.58
C ALA A 65 0.98 -3.54 -4.38
N THR A 66 1.18 -3.24 -5.65
CA THR A 66 0.09 -2.98 -6.57
C THR A 66 0.35 -3.58 -7.95
N ARG A 67 -0.74 -3.98 -8.62
CA ARG A 67 -0.72 -4.49 -9.98
C ARG A 67 -2.00 -4.11 -10.70
N PHE A 68 -1.91 -3.29 -11.73
CA PHE A 68 -3.06 -2.85 -12.52
C PHE A 68 -2.66 -2.62 -13.98
N ALA A 69 -3.64 -2.64 -14.88
CA ALA A 69 -3.44 -2.22 -16.27
C ALA A 69 -3.70 -0.72 -16.35
N ASP A 70 -2.77 0.04 -16.94
CA ASP A 70 -2.93 1.48 -17.14
C ASP A 70 -3.43 1.75 -18.58
N PRO A 71 -4.73 2.05 -18.77
CA PRO A 71 -5.28 2.31 -20.10
C PRO A 71 -4.83 3.68 -20.65
N SER A 72 -4.33 4.58 -19.80
CA SER A 72 -3.88 5.91 -20.19
C SER A 72 -2.54 5.89 -20.94
N LEU A 73 -1.81 4.77 -20.87
CA LEU A 73 -0.69 4.45 -21.78
C LEU A 73 -1.22 4.10 -23.19
N GLY A 74 -2.15 4.91 -23.70
CA GLY A 74 -3.01 4.69 -24.86
C GLY A 74 -2.30 4.55 -26.21
N LEU A 75 -0.99 4.76 -26.27
CA LEU A 75 -0.16 4.38 -27.42
C LEU A 75 -0.30 2.89 -27.75
N PHE A 76 -0.44 2.03 -26.74
CA PHE A 76 -0.63 0.60 -26.98
C PHE A 76 -1.97 0.33 -27.66
N SER A 77 -3.04 1.00 -27.23
CA SER A 77 -4.37 0.87 -27.83
C SER A 77 -4.40 1.34 -29.29
N SER A 78 -3.72 2.46 -29.62
CA SER A 78 -3.65 2.94 -31.02
C SER A 78 -2.86 2.01 -31.94
N LEU A 79 -2.00 1.15 -31.39
CA LEU A 79 -1.28 0.10 -32.10
C LEU A 79 -2.02 -1.25 -32.09
N GLY A 80 -3.22 -1.34 -31.53
CA GLY A 80 -3.97 -2.60 -31.37
C GLY A 80 -3.38 -3.54 -30.32
N LEU A 81 -2.53 -3.04 -29.43
CA LEU A 81 -1.87 -3.78 -28.36
C LEU A 81 -2.63 -3.62 -27.04
N LYS A 82 -2.54 -4.66 -26.20
CA LYS A 82 -3.11 -4.63 -24.85
C LYS A 82 -2.38 -3.59 -23.99
N ALA A 83 -3.12 -2.87 -23.16
CA ALA A 83 -2.55 -1.96 -22.17
C ALA A 83 -1.52 -2.70 -21.29
N PRO A 84 -0.34 -2.09 -21.03
CA PRO A 84 0.68 -2.72 -20.21
C PRO A 84 0.18 -2.83 -18.77
N VAL A 85 0.59 -3.93 -18.12
CA VAL A 85 0.35 -4.13 -16.68
C VAL A 85 1.54 -3.57 -15.93
N LEU A 86 1.28 -2.61 -15.06
CA LEU A 86 2.27 -2.04 -14.16
C LEU A 86 2.27 -2.83 -12.85
N SER A 87 3.44 -2.96 -12.22
CA SER A 87 3.56 -3.59 -10.91
C SER A 87 4.63 -2.91 -10.10
N PHE A 88 4.31 -2.60 -8.85
CA PHE A 88 5.20 -1.92 -7.93
C PHE A 88 5.08 -2.55 -6.55
N SER A 89 6.18 -2.56 -5.81
CA SER A 89 6.20 -2.95 -4.41
C SER A 89 7.08 -1.99 -3.62
N HIS A 90 6.66 -1.66 -2.41
CA HIS A 90 7.39 -0.85 -1.47
C HIS A 90 7.30 -1.46 -0.08
N GLN A 91 8.33 -1.26 0.72
CA GLN A 91 8.38 -1.74 2.10
C GLN A 91 8.74 -0.59 3.04
N GLU A 92 7.93 -0.42 4.08
CA GLU A 92 8.16 0.54 5.16
C GLU A 92 8.38 -0.17 6.49
N ARG A 93 9.02 0.54 7.42
CA ARG A 93 9.23 0.10 8.80
C ARG A 93 8.55 1.10 9.71
N PHE A 94 7.64 0.62 10.55
CA PHE A 94 6.91 1.41 11.52
C PHE A 94 7.28 1.02 12.95
N ILE A 95 7.64 2.04 13.75
CA ILE A 95 7.92 1.96 15.18
C ILE A 95 7.07 3.04 15.83
N GLY A 96 6.19 2.67 16.76
CA GLY A 96 5.33 3.60 17.46
C GLY A 96 4.22 2.89 18.24
N PRO A 97 3.56 3.60 19.18
CA PRO A 97 2.41 3.07 19.89
C PRO A 97 1.34 2.70 18.86
N GLY A 98 0.88 1.46 18.93
CA GLY A 98 -0.19 0.93 18.09
C GLY A 98 -1.50 1.66 18.29
#